data_AF-A0A952RHT6-F1
#
_entry.id   AF-A0A952RHT6-F1
#
_cell.length_a   1.000
_cell.length_b   1.000
_cell.length_c   1.000
_cell.angle_alpha   90.00
_cell.angle_beta   90.00
_cell.angle_gamma   90.00
#
_symmetry.space_group_name_H-M   'P 1'
#
loop_
_entity.id
_entity.type
_entity.pdbx_description
1 polymer ?
#
loop_
_entity_poly.entity_id
_entity_poly.type
_entity_poly.pdbx_seq_one_letter_code
_entity_poly.pdbx_strand_id
1 'polypeptide(L)'
;MKVSRFALGLALGKLVLELAGLRKRTQLRGATAVVCGASRGLGRAIALELVRRGVDKIAICARTEEDLDAFAAELVERGVHVVAERCDLSSPGEVERFIDDAGVELGPIDVLVTNAATITVGPIGAWTRADFEEAHANVFRSTLHPVLAVAPLMRARGKGTIAMVTSIGARVGVPHLAPYCAAKFATMGLAESIRPELALDGVNVLTAVPGLMRTGSFKHAQFKGDHDLEYAWFGAATSLPLVTIDADRAARRIVSGIARGAIEVSFTPEARLSPAVRTLMPKLWTEAMTLVARMLPRAPVASPTATERKPGTTIERESTSPVVAAIRRAGQPYAERHAQT
;
A
#
# COMPACT_ATOMS: atom_id res chain seq x y z
N MET A 1 -25.53 -43.62 -12.33
CA MET A 1 -25.05 -42.59 -13.28
C MET A 1 -23.61 -42.21 -12.96
N LYS A 2 -22.63 -42.70 -13.74
CA LYS A 2 -21.23 -42.26 -13.61
C LYS A 2 -21.05 -40.99 -14.44
N VAL A 3 -21.35 -39.82 -13.88
CA VAL A 3 -20.87 -38.56 -14.48
C VAL A 3 -19.35 -38.64 -14.45
N SER A 4 -18.74 -38.79 -15.62
CA SER A 4 -17.30 -38.91 -15.76
C SER A 4 -16.63 -37.74 -15.07
N ARG A 5 -15.67 -37.99 -14.17
CA ARG A 5 -14.85 -36.96 -13.50
C ARG A 5 -14.27 -35.95 -14.50
N PHE A 6 -14.08 -36.39 -15.75
CA PHE A 6 -13.66 -35.56 -16.87
C PHE A 6 -14.73 -34.53 -17.31
N ALA A 7 -16.00 -34.92 -17.38
CA ALA A 7 -17.10 -34.02 -17.72
C ALA A 7 -17.35 -32.98 -16.62
N LEU A 8 -17.21 -33.38 -15.36
CA LEU A 8 -17.25 -32.45 -14.22
C LEU A 8 -16.06 -31.47 -14.26
N GLY A 9 -14.86 -31.95 -14.60
CA GLY A 9 -13.67 -31.11 -14.78
C GLY A 9 -13.80 -30.10 -15.93
N LEU A 10 -14.38 -30.49 -17.06
CA LEU A 10 -14.66 -29.59 -18.19
C LEU A 10 -15.73 -28.55 -17.84
N ALA A 11 -16.80 -28.95 -17.13
CA ALA A 11 -17.83 -28.02 -16.69
C ALA A 11 -17.29 -27.01 -15.67
N LEU A 12 -16.45 -27.45 -14.73
CA LEU A 12 -15.77 -26.56 -13.79
C LEU A 12 -14.79 -25.63 -14.51
N GLY A 13 -14.04 -26.14 -15.50
CA GLY A 13 -13.13 -25.36 -16.33
C GLY A 13 -13.86 -24.28 -17.15
N LYS A 14 -15.00 -24.62 -17.76
CA LYS A 14 -15.85 -23.67 -18.48
C LYS A 14 -16.42 -22.61 -17.55
N LEU A 15 -16.91 -22.99 -16.37
CA LEU A 15 -17.40 -22.06 -15.35
C LEU A 15 -16.30 -21.12 -14.88
N VAL A 16 -15.08 -21.61 -14.63
CA VAL A 16 -13.92 -20.77 -14.26
C VAL A 16 -13.56 -19.80 -15.39
N LEU A 17 -13.62 -20.23 -16.65
CA LEU A 17 -13.34 -19.38 -17.81
C LEU A 17 -14.44 -18.33 -18.05
N GLU A 18 -15.71 -18.69 -17.87
CA GLU A 18 -16.83 -17.74 -17.94
C GLU A 18 -16.76 -16.72 -16.79
N LEU A 19 -16.49 -17.17 -15.56
CA LEU A 19 -16.26 -16.29 -14.41
C LEU A 19 -15.03 -15.39 -14.58
N ALA A 20 -13.99 -15.87 -15.27
CA ALA A 20 -12.82 -15.07 -15.62
C ALA A 20 -13.11 -14.05 -16.74
N GLY A 21 -13.98 -14.40 -17.70
CA GLY A 21 -14.40 -13.56 -18.82
C GLY A 21 -15.43 -12.49 -18.48
N LEU A 22 -16.16 -12.65 -17.36
CA LEU A 22 -17.12 -11.68 -16.85
C LEU A 22 -16.47 -10.44 -16.21
N ARG A 23 -15.14 -10.41 -16.07
CA ARG A 23 -14.45 -9.28 -15.44
C ARG A 23 -14.38 -8.08 -16.38
N LYS A 24 -15.14 -7.04 -16.04
CA LYS A 24 -15.10 -5.75 -16.74
C LYS A 24 -13.70 -5.12 -16.62
N ARG A 25 -13.14 -4.75 -17.77
CA ARG A 25 -11.91 -3.95 -17.84
C ARG A 25 -12.20 -2.52 -17.44
N THR A 26 -11.23 -1.87 -16.80
CA THR A 26 -11.31 -0.46 -16.46
C THR A 26 -10.68 0.36 -17.59
N GLN A 27 -11.51 1.18 -18.24
CA GLN A 27 -11.02 2.12 -19.24
C GLN A 27 -10.27 3.25 -18.53
N LEU A 28 -8.97 3.40 -18.83
CA LEU A 28 -8.13 4.43 -18.21
C LEU A 28 -8.05 5.72 -19.03
N ARG A 29 -8.15 5.63 -20.37
CA ARG A 29 -8.10 6.82 -21.23
C ARG A 29 -9.35 7.67 -21.00
N GLY A 30 -9.16 8.93 -20.63
CA GLY A 30 -10.23 9.89 -20.34
C GLY A 30 -10.94 9.67 -19.00
N ALA A 31 -10.36 8.83 -18.13
CA ALA A 31 -10.96 8.48 -16.84
C ALA A 31 -10.54 9.47 -15.75
N THR A 32 -11.41 9.68 -14.76
CA THR A 32 -11.08 10.44 -13.56
C THR A 32 -10.52 9.52 -12.48
N ALA A 33 -9.34 9.84 -11.95
CA ALA A 33 -8.70 9.08 -10.87
C ALA A 33 -8.52 9.89 -9.59
N VAL A 34 -8.69 9.25 -8.44
CA VAL A 34 -8.30 9.77 -7.13
C VAL A 34 -7.13 8.92 -6.62
N VAL A 35 -6.03 9.57 -6.19
CA VAL A 35 -4.88 8.87 -5.60
C VAL A 35 -4.58 9.47 -4.22
N CYS A 36 -4.87 8.70 -3.18
CA CYS A 36 -4.68 9.11 -1.78
C CYS A 36 -3.24 8.80 -1.32
N GLY A 37 -2.53 9.79 -0.79
CA GLY A 37 -1.12 9.68 -0.41
C GLY A 37 -0.20 9.67 -1.63
N ALA A 38 -0.39 10.63 -2.54
CA ALA A 38 0.25 10.69 -3.85
C ALA A 38 1.51 11.57 -3.91
N SER A 39 1.82 12.36 -2.89
CA SER A 39 2.91 13.35 -2.95
C SER A 39 4.31 12.74 -3.12
N ARG A 40 4.50 11.46 -2.75
CA ARG A 40 5.80 10.77 -2.90
C ARG A 40 5.67 9.26 -3.04
N GLY A 41 6.80 8.62 -3.34
CA GLY A 41 6.96 7.16 -3.35
C GLY A 41 5.99 6.46 -4.29
N LEU A 42 5.40 5.35 -3.83
CA LEU A 42 4.52 4.51 -4.64
C LEU A 42 3.24 5.25 -5.09
N GLY A 43 2.67 6.14 -4.27
CA GLY A 43 1.48 6.90 -4.64
C GLY A 43 1.75 7.82 -5.83
N ARG A 44 2.87 8.57 -5.79
CA ARG A 44 3.34 9.39 -6.90
C ARG A 44 3.55 8.57 -8.17
N ALA A 45 4.26 7.44 -8.05
CA ALA A 45 4.52 6.55 -9.18
C ALA A 45 3.23 5.97 -9.79
N ILE A 46 2.21 5.67 -8.97
CA ILE A 46 0.90 5.21 -9.45
C ILE A 46 0.19 6.34 -10.21
N ALA A 47 0.15 7.55 -9.67
CA ALA A 47 -0.45 8.71 -10.33
C ALA A 47 0.21 8.99 -11.70
N LEU A 48 1.54 9.01 -11.75
CA LEU A 48 2.28 9.17 -13.00
C LEU A 48 1.99 8.04 -14.01
N GLU A 49 1.92 6.80 -13.57
CA GLU A 49 1.61 5.67 -14.46
C GLU A 49 0.14 5.70 -14.95
N LEU A 50 -0.81 6.18 -14.14
CA LEU A 50 -2.19 6.41 -14.56
C LEU A 50 -2.25 7.45 -15.69
N VAL A 51 -1.57 8.58 -15.50
CA VAL A 51 -1.46 9.65 -16.51
C VAL A 51 -0.81 9.14 -17.78
N ARG A 52 0.29 8.37 -17.66
CA ARG A 52 0.96 7.73 -18.82
C ARG A 52 0.03 6.80 -19.60
N ARG A 53 -1.03 6.28 -18.97
CA ARG A 53 -2.04 5.42 -19.62
C ARG A 53 -3.29 6.16 -20.08
N GLY A 54 -3.27 7.49 -20.03
CA GLY A 54 -4.30 8.36 -20.60
C GLY A 54 -5.36 8.84 -19.60
N VAL A 55 -5.16 8.67 -18.29
CA VAL A 55 -5.93 9.43 -17.29
C VAL A 55 -5.57 10.90 -17.47
N ASP A 56 -6.57 11.73 -17.73
CA ASP A 56 -6.43 13.17 -18.00
C ASP A 56 -7.02 14.04 -16.89
N LYS A 57 -7.64 13.42 -15.88
CA LYS A 57 -8.20 14.08 -14.71
C LYS A 57 -7.79 13.33 -13.44
N ILE A 58 -7.14 14.03 -12.51
CA ILE A 58 -6.64 13.39 -11.29
C ILE A 58 -6.83 14.27 -10.06
N ALA A 59 -7.40 13.70 -9.00
CA ALA A 59 -7.37 14.30 -7.68
C ALA A 59 -6.29 13.61 -6.83
N ILE A 60 -5.45 14.41 -6.19
CA ILE A 60 -4.37 13.93 -5.33
C ILE A 60 -4.46 14.59 -3.95
N CYS A 61 -4.14 13.81 -2.92
CA CYS A 61 -4.07 14.36 -1.56
C CYS A 61 -2.89 13.81 -0.76
N ALA A 62 -2.40 14.64 0.15
CA ALA A 62 -1.36 14.33 1.12
C ALA A 62 -1.46 15.28 2.32
N ARG A 63 -0.58 15.11 3.31
CA ARG A 63 -0.53 15.99 4.50
C ARG A 63 0.53 17.10 4.40
N THR A 64 1.49 16.95 3.50
CA THR A 64 2.59 17.90 3.27
C THR A 64 2.24 18.68 2.01
N GLU A 65 1.93 19.96 2.15
CA GLU A 65 1.49 20.82 1.05
C GLU A 65 2.60 21.03 0.04
N GLU A 66 3.84 21.22 0.50
CA GLU A 66 4.97 21.54 -0.39
C GLU A 66 5.26 20.40 -1.40
N ASP A 67 5.32 19.15 -0.92
CA ASP A 67 5.48 17.97 -1.79
C ASP A 67 4.27 17.79 -2.72
N LEU A 68 3.07 18.17 -2.26
CA LEU A 68 1.82 18.00 -2.99
C LEU A 68 1.71 19.01 -4.13
N ASP A 69 2.00 20.28 -3.87
CA ASP A 69 1.93 21.38 -4.83
C ASP A 69 2.97 21.20 -5.93
N ALA A 70 4.19 20.82 -5.56
CA ALA A 70 5.25 20.51 -6.54
C ALA A 70 4.81 19.37 -7.48
N PHE A 71 4.19 18.32 -6.93
CA PHE A 71 3.69 17.22 -7.75
C PHE A 71 2.47 17.62 -8.60
N ALA A 72 1.58 18.45 -8.07
CA ALA A 72 0.44 18.98 -8.82
C ALA A 72 0.90 19.78 -10.04
N ALA A 73 1.90 20.65 -9.87
CA ALA A 73 2.49 21.44 -10.96
C ALA A 73 3.06 20.53 -12.06
N GLU A 74 3.80 19.48 -11.70
CA GLU A 74 4.33 18.52 -12.66
C GLU A 74 3.22 17.79 -13.45
N LEU A 75 2.10 17.44 -12.80
CA LEU A 75 0.96 16.82 -13.46
C LEU A 75 0.26 17.79 -14.42
N VAL A 76 0.14 19.07 -14.04
CA VAL A 76 -0.42 20.12 -14.90
C VAL A 76 0.47 20.33 -16.14
N GLU A 77 1.80 20.36 -15.99
CA GLU A 77 2.73 20.44 -17.11
C GLU A 77 2.60 19.27 -18.10
N ARG A 78 2.11 18.12 -17.62
CA ARG A 78 1.79 16.94 -18.44
C ARG A 78 0.41 17.01 -19.11
N GLY A 79 -0.31 18.12 -18.95
CA GLY A 79 -1.63 18.36 -19.56
C GLY A 79 -2.80 17.70 -18.84
N VAL A 80 -2.63 17.38 -17.55
CA VAL A 80 -3.67 16.75 -16.72
C VAL A 80 -4.47 17.83 -16.00
N HIS A 81 -5.79 17.65 -15.89
CA HIS A 81 -6.62 18.46 -15.00
C HIS A 81 -6.49 17.93 -13.57
N VAL A 82 -5.92 18.74 -12.67
CA VAL A 82 -5.51 18.31 -11.33
C VAL A 82 -6.31 19.03 -10.26
N VAL A 83 -6.87 18.27 -9.31
CA VAL A 83 -7.27 18.76 -7.99
C VAL A 83 -6.24 18.28 -6.98
N ALA A 84 -5.64 19.20 -6.23
CA ALA A 84 -4.64 18.87 -5.22
C ALA A 84 -5.03 19.52 -3.89
N GLU A 85 -5.26 18.69 -2.87
CA GLU A 85 -5.72 19.19 -1.56
C GLU A 85 -4.97 18.55 -0.41
N ARG A 86 -4.63 19.38 0.60
CA ARG A 86 -4.17 18.89 1.88
C ARG A 86 -5.33 18.17 2.58
N CYS A 87 -5.17 16.87 2.81
CA CYS A 87 -6.21 16.05 3.43
C CYS A 87 -5.59 15.09 4.45
N ASP A 88 -6.04 15.16 5.71
CA ASP A 88 -5.81 14.07 6.65
C ASP A 88 -6.85 12.95 6.44
N LEU A 89 -6.41 11.87 5.81
CA LEU A 89 -7.27 10.71 5.51
C LEU A 89 -7.80 9.98 6.75
N SER A 90 -7.25 10.25 7.94
CA SER A 90 -7.80 9.75 9.21
C SER A 90 -9.04 10.52 9.69
N SER A 91 -9.33 11.68 9.07
CA SER A 91 -10.50 12.52 9.32
C SER A 91 -11.57 12.27 8.24
N PRO A 92 -12.71 11.63 8.57
CA PRO A 92 -13.73 11.33 7.58
C PRO A 92 -14.30 12.60 6.91
N GLY A 93 -14.49 13.68 7.67
CA GLY A 93 -15.00 14.94 7.12
C GLY A 93 -14.02 15.65 6.17
N GLU A 94 -12.70 15.50 6.35
CA GLU A 94 -11.72 15.99 5.36
C GLU A 94 -11.76 15.15 4.08
N VAL A 95 -11.98 13.84 4.21
CA VAL A 95 -12.06 12.93 3.04
C VAL A 95 -13.33 13.18 2.24
N GLU A 96 -14.47 13.35 2.91
CA GLU A 96 -15.75 13.66 2.25
C GLU A 96 -15.64 14.92 1.40
N ARG A 97 -15.13 16.02 1.97
CA ARG A 97 -14.91 17.27 1.22
C ARG A 97 -13.98 17.07 0.02
N PHE A 98 -12.82 16.43 0.20
CA PHE A 98 -11.88 16.17 -0.89
C PHE A 98 -12.50 15.35 -2.03
N ILE A 99 -13.32 14.34 -1.70
CA ILE A 99 -14.00 13.52 -2.71
C ILE A 99 -15.12 14.29 -3.42
N ASP A 100 -15.86 15.14 -2.69
CA ASP A 100 -16.89 16.00 -3.26
C ASP A 100 -16.28 17.05 -4.20
N ASP A 101 -15.24 17.74 -3.76
CA ASP A 101 -14.51 18.76 -4.55
C ASP A 101 -13.91 18.13 -5.82
N ALA A 102 -13.28 16.95 -5.70
CA ALA A 102 -12.83 16.18 -6.86
C ALA A 102 -13.99 15.81 -7.82
N GLY A 103 -15.16 15.45 -7.28
CA GLY A 103 -16.35 15.13 -8.06
C GLY A 103 -16.93 16.34 -8.80
N VAL A 104 -16.89 17.51 -8.18
CA VAL A 104 -17.35 18.79 -8.77
C VAL A 104 -16.42 19.23 -9.90
N GLU A 105 -15.12 19.26 -9.67
CA GLU A 105 -14.14 19.82 -10.60
C GLU A 105 -13.77 18.86 -11.75
N LEU A 106 -13.66 17.56 -11.45
CA LEU A 106 -13.19 16.56 -12.41
C LEU A 106 -14.32 15.70 -12.99
N GLY A 107 -15.48 15.69 -12.32
CA GLY A 107 -16.60 14.81 -12.66
C GLY A 107 -16.50 13.43 -12.00
N PRO A 108 -17.25 12.44 -12.51
CA PRO A 108 -17.43 11.16 -11.82
C PRO A 108 -16.12 10.37 -11.66
N ILE A 109 -15.76 9.98 -10.43
CA ILE A 109 -14.53 9.25 -10.13
C ILE A 109 -14.60 7.81 -10.65
N ASP A 110 -13.77 7.44 -11.63
CA ASP A 110 -13.70 6.10 -12.21
C ASP A 110 -12.75 5.17 -11.45
N VAL A 111 -11.66 5.73 -10.91
CA VAL A 111 -10.60 4.98 -10.22
C VAL A 111 -10.29 5.64 -8.88
N LEU A 112 -10.36 4.88 -7.79
CA LEU A 112 -9.84 5.28 -6.49
C LEU A 112 -8.61 4.42 -6.16
N VAL A 113 -7.51 5.04 -5.77
CA VAL A 113 -6.32 4.36 -5.25
C VAL A 113 -6.05 4.81 -3.82
N THR A 114 -6.14 3.88 -2.86
CA THR A 114 -5.77 4.15 -1.46
C THR A 114 -4.34 3.65 -1.20
N ASN A 115 -3.40 4.56 -1.00
CA ASN A 115 -1.98 4.22 -0.79
C ASN A 115 -1.42 4.70 0.55
N ALA A 116 -1.94 5.79 1.11
CA ALA A 116 -1.43 6.40 2.33
C ALA A 116 -1.28 5.41 3.50
N ALA A 117 -0.08 5.32 4.05
CA ALA A 117 0.22 4.55 5.25
C ALA A 117 1.49 5.07 5.92
N THR A 118 1.51 5.08 7.25
CA THR A 118 2.73 5.28 8.05
C THR A 118 3.26 3.92 8.49
N ILE A 119 4.58 3.72 8.42
CA ILE A 119 5.25 2.52 8.94
C ILE A 119 5.99 2.90 10.21
N THR A 120 5.73 2.18 11.29
CA THR A 120 6.51 2.27 12.53
C THR A 120 7.11 0.90 12.82
N VAL A 121 8.40 0.87 13.14
CA VAL A 121 9.20 -0.32 13.38
C VAL A 121 9.68 -0.33 14.82
N GLY A 122 9.57 -1.46 15.50
CA GLY A 122 10.08 -1.61 16.86
C GLY A 122 9.67 -2.91 17.55
N PRO A 123 10.36 -3.31 18.62
CA PRO A 123 10.09 -4.55 19.33
C PRO A 123 8.83 -4.46 20.19
N ILE A 124 8.26 -5.61 20.59
CA ILE A 124 7.02 -5.65 21.38
C ILE A 124 7.07 -4.83 22.68
N GLY A 125 8.23 -4.76 23.33
CA GLY A 125 8.43 -3.97 24.56
C GLY A 125 8.45 -2.46 24.35
N ALA A 126 8.53 -1.98 23.11
CA ALA A 126 8.51 -0.55 22.76
C ALA A 126 7.11 -0.05 22.36
N TRP A 127 6.15 -0.95 22.16
CA TRP A 127 4.80 -0.59 21.75
C TRP A 127 3.94 -0.12 22.91
N THR A 128 3.15 0.91 22.63
CA THR A 128 2.12 1.46 23.51
C THR A 128 0.76 1.27 22.85
N ARG A 129 -0.32 1.38 23.62
CA ARG A 129 -1.69 1.41 23.06
C ARG A 129 -1.83 2.46 21.96
N ALA A 130 -1.26 3.65 22.15
CA ALA A 130 -1.36 4.75 21.19
C ALA A 130 -0.76 4.40 19.83
N ASP A 131 0.28 3.56 19.76
CA ASP A 131 0.87 3.13 18.48
C ASP A 131 -0.10 2.26 17.66
N PHE A 132 -0.93 1.44 18.33
CA PHE A 132 -1.97 0.64 17.66
C PHE A 132 -3.13 1.52 17.17
N GLU A 133 -3.57 2.49 17.98
CA GLU A 133 -4.62 3.45 17.58
C GLU A 133 -4.15 4.32 16.41
N GLU A 134 -2.89 4.77 16.43
CA GLU A 134 -2.27 5.55 15.36
C GLU A 134 -2.13 4.73 14.07
N ALA A 135 -1.68 3.47 14.17
CA ALA A 135 -1.62 2.59 13.00
C ALA A 135 -3.03 2.34 12.42
N HIS A 136 -4.03 2.15 13.27
CA HIS A 136 -5.42 2.01 12.82
C HIS A 136 -5.93 3.30 12.14
N ALA A 137 -5.58 4.48 12.67
CA ALA A 137 -5.89 5.77 12.04
C ALA A 137 -5.23 5.95 10.67
N ASN A 138 -3.91 5.80 10.63
CA ASN A 138 -3.09 6.24 9.50
C ASN A 138 -2.95 5.17 8.40
N VAL A 139 -3.32 3.91 8.68
CA VAL A 139 -3.17 2.81 7.73
C VAL A 139 -4.52 2.19 7.35
N PHE A 140 -5.37 1.89 8.34
CA PHE A 140 -6.68 1.29 8.06
C PHE A 140 -7.72 2.36 7.71
N ARG A 141 -7.95 3.33 8.59
CA ARG A 141 -8.96 4.38 8.38
C ARG A 141 -8.66 5.26 7.17
N SER A 142 -7.37 5.52 6.90
CA SER A 142 -6.93 6.20 5.67
C SER A 142 -7.30 5.49 4.36
N THR A 143 -7.61 4.19 4.42
CA THR A 143 -8.21 3.44 3.31
C THR A 143 -9.72 3.36 3.44
N LEU A 144 -10.24 3.12 4.65
CA LEU A 144 -11.68 2.98 4.89
C LEU A 144 -12.45 4.23 4.47
N HIS A 145 -12.03 5.43 4.88
CA HIS A 145 -12.80 6.64 4.63
C HIS A 145 -12.94 6.95 3.13
N PRO A 146 -11.87 6.95 2.30
CA PRO A 146 -12.03 7.18 0.86
C PRO A 146 -12.91 6.12 0.18
N VAL A 147 -12.83 4.87 0.64
CA VAL A 147 -13.66 3.79 0.15
C VAL A 147 -15.14 4.04 0.46
N LEU A 148 -15.46 4.44 1.70
CA LEU A 148 -16.84 4.74 2.09
C LEU A 148 -17.40 5.99 1.39
N ALA A 149 -16.57 6.99 1.12
CA ALA A 149 -16.97 8.19 0.38
C ALA A 149 -17.24 7.89 -1.11
N VAL A 150 -16.37 7.11 -1.76
CA VAL A 150 -16.45 6.88 -3.21
C VAL A 150 -17.38 5.72 -3.59
N ALA A 151 -17.49 4.68 -2.75
CA ALA A 151 -18.23 3.47 -3.11
C ALA A 151 -19.71 3.75 -3.44
N PRO A 152 -20.49 4.52 -2.66
CA PRO A 152 -21.89 4.84 -3.01
C PRO A 152 -22.02 5.49 -4.39
N LEU A 153 -21.12 6.40 -4.73
CA LEU A 153 -21.09 7.10 -6.03
C LEU A 153 -20.81 6.13 -7.19
N MET A 154 -19.84 5.23 -7.02
CA MET A 154 -19.53 4.21 -8.03
C MET A 154 -20.66 3.19 -8.21
N ARG A 155 -21.31 2.79 -7.10
CA ARG A 155 -22.44 1.86 -7.09
C ARG A 155 -23.64 2.44 -7.85
N ALA A 156 -24.00 3.69 -7.56
CA ALA A 156 -25.11 4.38 -8.24
C ALA A 156 -24.89 4.45 -9.77
N ARG A 157 -23.63 4.56 -10.21
CA ARG A 157 -23.26 4.60 -11.63
C ARG A 157 -23.10 3.21 -12.27
N GLY A 158 -23.04 2.13 -11.50
CA GLY A 158 -22.83 0.78 -12.01
C GLY A 158 -21.42 0.51 -12.56
N LYS A 159 -20.44 1.35 -12.21
CA LYS A 159 -19.08 1.32 -12.75
C LYS A 159 -18.09 1.97 -11.78
N GLY A 160 -16.95 1.34 -11.55
CA GLY A 160 -15.81 1.97 -10.88
C GLY A 160 -14.72 0.96 -10.54
N THR A 161 -13.55 1.43 -10.11
CA THR A 161 -12.50 0.56 -9.58
C THR A 161 -11.84 1.16 -8.35
N ILE A 162 -11.81 0.39 -7.27
CA ILE A 162 -11.13 0.72 -6.02
C ILE A 162 -9.88 -0.15 -5.92
N ALA A 163 -8.71 0.45 -5.94
CA ALA A 163 -7.43 -0.21 -5.76
C ALA A 163 -6.86 0.12 -4.38
N MET A 164 -6.87 -0.87 -3.48
CA MET A 164 -6.33 -0.73 -2.13
C MET A 164 -4.88 -1.23 -2.09
N VAL A 165 -3.94 -0.34 -1.78
CA VAL A 165 -2.54 -0.71 -1.58
C VAL A 165 -2.36 -1.25 -0.16
N THR A 166 -2.26 -2.57 -0.09
CA THR A 166 -2.03 -3.33 1.15
C THR A 166 -0.52 -3.51 1.37
N SER A 167 -0.10 -4.69 1.85
CA SER A 167 1.29 -5.06 2.08
C SER A 167 1.37 -6.57 2.28
N ILE A 168 2.57 -7.15 2.16
CA ILE A 168 2.86 -8.48 2.71
C ILE A 168 2.46 -8.58 4.20
N GLY A 169 2.56 -7.47 4.95
CA GLY A 169 2.08 -7.37 6.32
C GLY A 169 0.57 -7.51 6.50
N ALA A 170 -0.20 -7.55 5.41
CA ALA A 170 -1.64 -7.87 5.39
C ALA A 170 -1.93 -9.38 5.21
N ARG A 171 -0.89 -10.19 4.95
CA ARG A 171 -0.98 -11.63 4.68
C ARG A 171 -0.33 -12.45 5.78
N VAL A 172 0.76 -11.95 6.35
CA VAL A 172 1.50 -12.57 7.44
C VAL A 172 1.90 -11.54 8.49
N GLY A 173 1.98 -11.97 9.74
CA GLY A 173 2.56 -11.15 10.81
C GLY A 173 4.06 -11.08 10.66
N VAL A 174 4.61 -9.87 10.64
CA VAL A 174 6.06 -9.63 10.58
C VAL A 174 6.52 -9.13 11.95
N PRO A 175 7.52 -9.77 12.57
CA PRO A 175 8.12 -9.25 13.79
C PRO A 175 8.51 -7.78 13.63
N HIS A 176 8.36 -7.01 14.71
CA HIS A 176 8.66 -5.58 14.77
C HIS A 176 7.74 -4.65 13.96
N LEU A 177 6.68 -5.18 13.35
CA LEU A 177 5.68 -4.38 12.60
C LEU A 177 4.25 -4.63 13.11
N ALA A 178 4.09 -5.06 14.37
CA ALA A 178 2.81 -5.56 14.87
C ALA A 178 1.62 -4.57 14.69
N PRO A 179 1.71 -3.28 15.07
CA PRO A 179 0.63 -2.32 14.83
C PRO A 179 0.29 -2.16 13.34
N TYR A 180 1.32 -2.06 12.50
CA TYR A 180 1.17 -1.92 11.05
C TYR A 180 0.52 -3.14 10.41
N CYS A 181 1.00 -4.35 10.76
CA CYS A 181 0.41 -5.61 10.31
C CYS A 181 -1.06 -5.68 10.71
N ALA A 182 -1.40 -5.44 11.98
CA ALA A 182 -2.79 -5.46 12.44
C ALA A 182 -3.70 -4.56 11.59
N ALA A 183 -3.29 -3.32 11.34
CA ALA A 183 -4.05 -2.40 10.50
C ALA A 183 -4.12 -2.85 9.02
N LYS A 184 -3.04 -3.40 8.45
CA LYS A 184 -3.04 -3.91 7.06
C LYS A 184 -3.87 -5.19 6.89
N PHE A 185 -3.92 -6.06 7.91
CA PHE A 185 -4.86 -7.19 7.95
C PHE A 185 -6.31 -6.70 7.95
N ALA A 186 -6.63 -5.64 8.71
CA ALA A 186 -7.95 -5.01 8.66
C ALA A 186 -8.29 -4.47 7.26
N THR A 187 -7.33 -3.85 6.57
CA THR A 187 -7.51 -3.40 5.17
C THR A 187 -7.78 -4.58 4.22
N MET A 188 -7.05 -5.69 4.36
CA MET A 188 -7.31 -6.89 3.55
C MET A 188 -8.68 -7.48 3.83
N GLY A 189 -9.08 -7.56 5.10
CA GLY A 189 -10.41 -8.00 5.50
C GLY A 189 -11.52 -7.13 4.91
N LEU A 190 -11.37 -5.80 4.97
CA LEU A 190 -12.28 -4.86 4.33
C LEU A 190 -12.40 -5.16 2.83
N ALA A 191 -11.27 -5.25 2.12
CA ALA A 191 -11.26 -5.49 0.68
C ALA A 191 -11.90 -6.84 0.30
N GLU A 192 -11.61 -7.91 1.05
CA GLU A 192 -12.19 -9.23 0.81
C GLU A 192 -13.70 -9.26 1.08
N SER A 193 -14.19 -8.54 2.09
CA SER A 193 -15.62 -8.45 2.42
C SER A 193 -16.42 -7.63 1.41
N ILE A 194 -15.97 -6.42 1.04
CA ILE A 194 -16.77 -5.54 0.18
C ILE A 194 -16.69 -5.90 -1.30
N ARG A 195 -15.64 -6.61 -1.74
CA ARG A 195 -15.45 -6.99 -3.15
C ARG A 195 -16.66 -7.71 -3.75
N PRO A 196 -17.18 -8.81 -3.17
CA PRO A 196 -18.34 -9.50 -3.73
C PRO A 196 -19.60 -8.61 -3.74
N GLU A 197 -19.81 -7.79 -2.71
CA GLU A 197 -20.95 -6.87 -2.63
C GLU A 197 -20.89 -5.82 -3.75
N LEU A 198 -19.75 -5.14 -3.89
CA LEU A 198 -19.53 -4.11 -4.90
C LEU A 198 -19.50 -4.64 -6.34
N ALA A 199 -19.12 -5.91 -6.52
CA ALA A 199 -19.16 -6.55 -7.83
C ALA A 199 -20.59 -6.68 -8.38
N LEU A 200 -21.60 -6.82 -7.52
CA LEU A 200 -23.02 -6.83 -7.92
C LEU A 200 -23.43 -5.51 -8.57
N ASP A 201 -22.84 -4.41 -8.10
CA ASP A 201 -23.05 -3.06 -8.59
C ASP A 201 -22.03 -2.64 -9.68
N GLY A 202 -21.30 -3.61 -10.26
CA GLY A 202 -20.35 -3.33 -11.36
C GLY A 202 -19.07 -2.58 -10.94
N VAL A 203 -18.74 -2.55 -9.64
CA VAL A 203 -17.55 -1.91 -9.10
C VAL A 203 -16.48 -2.96 -8.78
N ASN A 204 -15.27 -2.79 -9.34
CA ASN A 204 -14.16 -3.70 -9.09
C ASN A 204 -13.36 -3.29 -7.84
N VAL A 205 -12.95 -4.27 -7.03
CA VAL A 205 -12.05 -4.04 -5.89
C VAL A 205 -10.76 -4.86 -6.08
N LEU A 206 -9.67 -4.13 -6.31
CA LEU A 206 -8.33 -4.66 -6.47
C LEU A 206 -7.53 -4.49 -5.17
N THR A 207 -6.87 -5.55 -4.72
CA THR A 207 -5.82 -5.45 -3.69
C THR A 207 -4.43 -5.48 -4.33
N ALA A 208 -3.61 -4.47 -4.10
CA ALA A 208 -2.19 -4.53 -4.41
C ALA A 208 -1.45 -4.99 -3.16
N VAL A 209 -0.63 -6.04 -3.25
CA VAL A 209 0.09 -6.65 -2.11
C VAL A 209 1.60 -6.47 -2.28
N PRO A 210 2.12 -5.24 -2.13
CA PRO A 210 3.55 -4.98 -2.23
C PRO A 210 4.37 -5.70 -1.14
N GLY A 211 5.56 -6.16 -1.51
CA GLY A 211 6.62 -6.51 -0.56
C GLY A 211 7.27 -5.24 0.02
N LEU A 212 8.52 -5.34 0.49
CA LEU A 212 9.25 -4.15 0.91
C LEU A 212 9.55 -3.27 -0.30
N MET A 213 9.31 -1.96 -0.21
CA MET A 213 9.68 -1.04 -1.28
C MET A 213 11.17 -0.72 -1.17
N ARG A 214 11.90 -0.82 -2.28
CA ARG A 214 13.31 -0.38 -2.35
C ARG A 214 13.45 1.16 -2.29
N THR A 215 12.32 1.86 -2.21
CA THR A 215 12.22 3.28 -2.55
C THR A 215 12.46 4.22 -1.38
N GLY A 216 13.37 3.86 -0.47
CA GLY A 216 13.64 4.68 0.72
C GLY A 216 12.50 4.73 1.74
N SER A 217 11.57 3.77 1.73
CA SER A 217 10.47 3.72 2.71
C SER A 217 10.97 3.72 4.16
N PHE A 218 12.15 3.13 4.41
CA PHE A 218 12.82 3.15 5.70
C PHE A 218 13.26 4.55 6.15
N LYS A 219 13.49 5.51 5.24
CA LYS A 219 13.79 6.90 5.61
C LYS A 219 12.57 7.61 6.19
N HIS A 220 11.40 7.30 5.67
CA HIS A 220 10.13 7.90 6.10
C HIS A 220 9.38 7.05 7.14
N ALA A 221 9.95 5.91 7.53
CA ALA A 221 9.46 5.11 8.64
C ALA A 221 9.83 5.76 9.97
N GLN A 222 9.07 5.40 11.01
CA GLN A 222 9.34 5.74 12.39
C GLN A 222 9.96 4.53 13.09
N PHE A 223 10.88 4.76 14.02
CA PHE A 223 11.57 3.69 14.74
C PHE A 223 11.42 3.87 16.24
N LYS A 224 11.19 2.76 16.96
CA LYS A 224 11.06 2.68 18.42
C LYS A 224 11.95 1.57 18.98
N GLY A 225 12.31 1.65 20.26
CA GLY A 225 13.32 0.77 20.86
C GLY A 225 14.72 1.27 20.54
N ASP A 226 15.60 0.38 20.06
CA ASP A 226 16.94 0.78 19.60
C ASP A 226 16.84 1.35 18.18
N HIS A 227 16.68 2.68 18.07
CA HIS A 227 16.41 3.35 16.80
C HIS A 227 17.44 3.03 15.71
N ASP A 228 18.72 2.99 16.07
CA ASP A 228 19.81 2.77 15.12
C ASP A 228 19.82 1.32 14.62
N LEU A 229 19.65 0.34 15.51
CA LEU A 229 19.59 -1.07 15.11
C LEU A 229 18.31 -1.38 14.34
N GLU A 230 17.17 -0.80 14.73
CA GLU A 230 15.89 -0.94 14.04
C GLU A 230 15.92 -0.34 12.64
N TYR A 231 16.50 0.85 12.49
CA TYR A 231 16.77 1.46 11.20
C TYR A 231 17.68 0.59 10.35
N ALA A 232 18.75 0.06 10.95
CA ALA A 232 19.74 -0.72 10.23
C ALA A 232 19.16 -2.01 9.63
N TRP A 233 18.49 -2.84 10.43
CA TRP A 233 17.95 -4.09 9.89
C TRP A 233 16.83 -3.82 8.89
N PHE A 234 15.95 -2.84 9.16
CA PHE A 234 14.83 -2.54 8.28
C PHE A 234 15.33 -1.99 6.94
N GLY A 235 16.27 -1.05 6.97
CA GLY A 235 16.96 -0.53 5.78
C GLY A 235 17.66 -1.65 4.98
N ALA A 236 18.39 -2.54 5.65
CA ALA A 236 19.00 -3.70 5.01
C ALA A 236 17.97 -4.63 4.36
N ALA A 237 16.86 -4.91 5.04
CA ALA A 237 15.77 -5.73 4.51
C ALA A 237 15.13 -5.11 3.26
N THR A 238 15.01 -3.77 3.20
CA THR A 238 14.55 -3.06 1.99
C THR A 238 15.54 -3.06 0.83
N SER A 239 16.74 -3.59 1.03
CA SER A 239 17.79 -3.72 0.00
C SER A 239 17.96 -5.16 -0.50
N LEU A 240 17.35 -6.16 0.15
CA LEU A 240 17.51 -7.56 -0.23
C LEU A 240 16.86 -7.86 -1.59
N PRO A 241 17.58 -8.51 -2.52
CA PRO A 241 16.97 -9.00 -3.75
C PRO A 241 15.89 -10.03 -3.43
N LEU A 242 14.88 -10.17 -4.30
CA LEU A 242 13.72 -11.07 -4.19
C LEU A 242 12.59 -10.63 -3.27
N VAL A 243 12.88 -9.95 -2.14
CA VAL A 243 11.84 -9.47 -1.20
C VAL A 243 11.43 -8.01 -1.42
N THR A 244 12.13 -7.33 -2.34
CA THR A 244 11.95 -5.91 -2.62
C THR A 244 11.47 -5.65 -4.03
N ILE A 245 10.72 -4.56 -4.20
CA ILE A 245 10.31 -4.04 -5.51
C ILE A 245 10.48 -2.52 -5.59
N ASP A 246 10.80 -2.07 -6.80
CA ASP A 246 10.87 -0.67 -7.21
C ASP A 246 9.46 -0.05 -7.36
N ALA A 247 9.28 1.23 -6.98
CA ALA A 247 7.97 1.88 -7.02
C ALA A 247 7.41 1.99 -8.44
N ASP A 248 8.23 2.29 -9.45
CA ASP A 248 7.73 2.41 -10.82
C ASP A 248 7.30 1.05 -11.36
N ARG A 249 8.07 0.00 -11.06
CA ARG A 249 7.68 -1.37 -11.40
C ARG A 249 6.40 -1.79 -10.67
N ALA A 250 6.25 -1.42 -9.40
CA ALA A 250 5.04 -1.69 -8.64
C ALA A 250 3.84 -0.92 -9.25
N ALA A 251 3.97 0.38 -9.49
CA ALA A 251 2.97 1.22 -10.12
C ALA A 251 2.51 0.66 -11.47
N ARG A 252 3.44 0.32 -12.39
CA ARG A 252 3.12 -0.32 -13.68
C ARG A 252 2.25 -1.56 -13.53
N ARG A 253 2.54 -2.40 -12.54
CA ARG A 253 1.79 -3.64 -12.29
C ARG A 253 0.44 -3.37 -11.63
N ILE A 254 0.35 -2.41 -10.71
CA ILE A 254 -0.91 -1.98 -10.08
C ILE A 254 -1.84 -1.44 -11.15
N VAL A 255 -1.39 -0.47 -11.94
CA VAL A 255 -2.21 0.17 -12.98
C VAL A 255 -2.58 -0.83 -14.08
N SER A 256 -1.70 -1.78 -14.43
CA SER A 256 -2.08 -2.91 -15.30
C SER A 256 -3.14 -3.83 -14.67
N GLY A 257 -3.11 -4.00 -13.36
CA GLY A 257 -4.14 -4.71 -12.59
C GLY A 257 -5.48 -3.99 -12.66
N ILE A 258 -5.47 -2.67 -12.42
CA ILE A 258 -6.65 -1.79 -12.54
C ILE A 258 -7.26 -1.94 -13.93
N ALA A 259 -6.48 -1.69 -14.98
CA ALA A 259 -6.97 -1.76 -16.37
C ALA A 259 -7.59 -3.12 -16.75
N ARG A 260 -7.10 -4.23 -16.17
CA ARG A 260 -7.58 -5.58 -16.45
C ARG A 260 -8.74 -6.03 -15.57
N GLY A 261 -9.18 -5.23 -14.59
CA GLY A 261 -10.17 -5.67 -13.60
C GLY A 261 -9.64 -6.82 -12.73
N ALA A 262 -8.36 -6.80 -12.38
CA ALA A 262 -7.77 -7.81 -11.51
C ALA A 262 -8.31 -7.67 -10.08
N ILE A 263 -8.43 -8.80 -9.38
CA ILE A 263 -8.80 -8.83 -7.95
C ILE A 263 -7.59 -8.63 -7.03
N GLU A 264 -6.41 -9.03 -7.50
CA GLU A 264 -5.15 -8.92 -6.76
C GLU A 264 -3.98 -8.68 -7.72
N VAL A 265 -3.03 -7.87 -7.28
CA VAL A 265 -1.66 -7.81 -7.81
C VAL A 265 -0.66 -8.04 -6.68
N SER A 266 -0.08 -9.24 -6.65
CA SER A 266 1.04 -9.58 -5.76
C SER A 266 2.36 -9.62 -6.54
N PHE A 267 3.41 -9.02 -5.97
CA PHE A 267 4.60 -8.63 -6.71
C PHE A 267 5.71 -9.67 -6.68
N THR A 268 5.76 -10.43 -5.60
CA THR A 268 6.88 -11.27 -5.24
C THR A 268 6.41 -12.69 -4.90
N PRO A 269 7.22 -13.73 -5.14
CA PRO A 269 6.82 -15.12 -4.87
C PRO A 269 6.44 -15.37 -3.41
N GLU A 270 7.13 -14.75 -2.46
CA GLU A 270 6.84 -14.88 -1.04
C GLU A 270 5.45 -14.34 -0.67
N ALA A 271 4.98 -13.28 -1.33
CA ALA A 271 3.64 -12.75 -1.11
C ALA A 271 2.54 -13.72 -1.58
N ARG A 272 2.86 -14.60 -2.53
CA ARG A 272 1.93 -15.62 -3.03
C ARG A 272 1.97 -16.91 -2.22
N LEU A 273 3.15 -17.30 -1.74
CA LEU A 273 3.37 -18.59 -1.08
C LEU A 273 3.17 -18.52 0.44
N SER A 274 3.57 -17.42 1.07
CA SER A 274 3.53 -17.31 2.54
C SER A 274 2.14 -17.49 3.17
N PRO A 275 1.01 -17.05 2.55
CA PRO A 275 -0.32 -17.34 3.12
C PRO A 275 -0.65 -18.83 3.11
N ALA A 276 -0.24 -19.55 2.07
CA ALA A 276 -0.45 -20.99 1.95
C ALA A 276 0.40 -21.75 2.97
N VAL A 277 1.69 -21.40 3.09
CA VAL A 277 2.59 -22.01 4.09
C VAL A 277 2.08 -21.74 5.51
N ARG A 278 1.67 -20.51 5.84
CA ARG A 278 1.09 -20.16 7.14
C ARG A 278 -0.15 -20.99 7.46
N THR A 279 -1.02 -21.20 6.46
CA THR A 279 -2.27 -21.94 6.64
C THR A 279 -2.04 -23.45 6.74
N LEU A 280 -1.17 -24.01 5.90
CA LEU A 280 -0.93 -25.46 5.83
C LEU A 280 0.04 -25.95 6.90
N MET A 281 1.00 -25.11 7.30
CA MET A 281 2.09 -25.45 8.21
C MET A 281 2.29 -24.37 9.29
N PRO A 282 1.27 -24.08 10.12
CA PRO A 282 1.32 -22.97 11.07
C PRO A 282 2.45 -23.10 12.09
N LYS A 283 2.76 -24.31 12.56
CA LYS A 283 3.89 -24.56 13.48
C LYS A 283 5.23 -24.21 12.83
N LEU A 284 5.49 -24.71 11.62
CA LEU A 284 6.73 -24.42 10.89
C LEU A 284 6.88 -22.92 10.63
N TRP A 285 5.78 -22.26 10.23
CA TRP A 285 5.78 -20.82 10.02
C TRP A 285 6.13 -20.05 11.30
N THR A 286 5.54 -20.41 12.43
CA THR A 286 5.82 -19.78 13.73
C THR A 286 7.28 -19.99 14.16
N GLU A 287 7.83 -21.19 13.99
CA GLU A 287 9.25 -21.46 14.30
C GLU A 287 10.19 -20.64 13.40
N ALA A 288 9.89 -20.56 12.10
CA ALA A 288 10.65 -19.74 11.16
C ALA A 288 10.60 -18.24 11.54
N MET A 289 9.42 -17.71 11.88
CA MET A 289 9.28 -16.32 12.35
C MET A 289 9.95 -16.09 13.71
N THR A 290 9.99 -17.11 14.58
CA THR A 290 10.72 -17.05 15.85
C THR A 290 12.22 -16.98 15.61
N LEU A 291 12.75 -17.73 14.63
CA LEU A 291 14.14 -17.64 14.23
C LEU A 291 14.48 -16.25 13.68
N VAL A 292 13.61 -15.69 12.82
CA VAL A 292 13.75 -14.30 12.34
C VAL A 292 13.76 -13.32 13.52
N ALA A 293 12.81 -13.43 14.45
CA ALA A 293 12.73 -12.57 15.62
C ALA A 293 13.97 -12.67 16.53
N ARG A 294 14.64 -13.82 16.58
CA ARG A 294 15.90 -13.98 17.34
C ARG A 294 17.08 -13.19 16.72
N MET A 295 17.01 -12.89 15.43
CA MET A 295 18.03 -12.09 14.71
C MET A 295 17.74 -10.59 14.76
N LEU A 296 16.54 -10.18 15.19
CA LEU A 296 16.16 -8.78 15.30
C LEU A 296 16.59 -8.16 16.62
N PRO A 297 16.68 -6.81 16.69
CA PRO A 297 17.05 -6.12 17.92
C PRO A 297 16.08 -6.47 19.05
N ARG A 298 16.56 -6.51 20.28
CA ARG A 298 15.68 -6.69 21.44
C ARG A 298 15.49 -5.35 22.11
N ALA A 299 14.27 -5.06 22.54
CA ALA A 299 14.05 -3.90 23.40
C ALA A 299 14.89 -4.10 24.68
N PRO A 300 15.68 -3.10 25.11
CA PRO A 300 16.20 -3.10 26.46
C PRO A 300 15.01 -3.21 27.41
N VAL A 301 15.03 -4.19 28.32
CA VAL A 301 13.99 -4.32 29.34
C VAL A 301 14.08 -3.07 30.21
N ALA A 302 13.10 -2.18 30.08
CA ALA A 302 12.99 -0.89 30.79
C ALA A 302 14.05 0.18 30.42
N SER A 303 14.04 0.69 29.18
CA SER A 303 14.59 2.02 28.88
C SER A 303 13.47 3.08 28.82
N PRO A 304 13.59 4.23 29.49
CA PRO A 304 12.62 5.34 29.39
C PRO A 304 12.39 5.81 27.94
N THR A 305 13.41 5.68 27.09
CA THR A 305 13.38 6.09 25.68
C THR A 305 12.90 4.99 24.74
N ALA A 306 12.63 3.77 25.23
CA ALA A 306 12.23 2.66 24.36
C ALA A 306 10.90 2.94 23.63
N THR A 307 10.02 3.72 24.23
CA THR A 307 8.73 4.12 23.65
C THR A 307 8.79 5.41 22.85
N GLU A 308 9.94 6.09 22.79
CA GLU A 308 10.12 7.27 21.95
C GLU A 308 10.23 6.85 20.48
N ARG A 309 9.65 7.66 19.60
CA ARG A 309 9.74 7.46 18.15
C ARG A 309 10.76 8.41 17.55
N LYS A 310 11.57 7.90 16.62
CA LYS A 310 12.50 8.72 15.84
C LYS A 310 12.29 8.49 14.33
N PRO A 311 12.17 9.56 13.52
CA PRO A 311 12.09 9.43 12.07
C PRO A 311 13.39 8.87 11.48
N GLY A 312 13.27 8.01 10.46
CA GLY A 312 14.41 7.45 9.75
C GLY A 312 15.35 8.49 9.12
N THR A 313 14.80 9.62 8.63
CA THR A 313 15.59 10.74 8.10
C THR A 313 16.50 11.37 9.16
N THR A 314 16.05 11.42 10.41
CA THR A 314 16.84 11.93 11.54
C THR A 314 17.93 10.93 11.91
N ILE A 315 17.61 9.64 11.97
CA ILE A 315 18.59 8.57 12.26
C ILE A 315 19.70 8.54 11.19
N GLU A 316 19.35 8.64 9.91
CA GLU A 316 20.32 8.67 8.80
C GLU A 316 21.32 9.83 8.89
N ARG A 317 20.88 10.97 9.43
CA ARG A 317 21.70 12.18 9.58
C ARG A 317 22.58 12.14 10.83
N GLU A 318 22.06 11.63 11.93
CA GLU A 318 22.69 11.74 13.25
C GLU A 318 23.48 10.49 13.67
N SER A 319 23.17 9.31 13.13
CA SER A 319 23.81 8.07 13.58
C SER A 319 25.29 8.02 13.16
N THR A 320 26.15 7.66 14.11
CA THR A 320 27.57 7.38 13.89
C THR A 320 27.86 5.91 13.60
N SER A 321 26.81 5.06 13.54
CA SER A 321 26.95 3.62 13.32
C SER A 321 27.54 3.30 11.93
N PRO A 322 28.62 2.49 11.84
CA PRO A 322 29.17 2.04 10.57
C PRO A 322 28.15 1.29 9.69
N VAL A 323 27.19 0.60 10.31
CA VAL A 323 26.13 -0.14 9.61
C VAL A 323 25.12 0.82 8.99
N VAL A 324 24.69 1.84 9.74
CA VAL A 324 23.80 2.90 9.22
C VAL A 324 24.50 3.67 8.09
N ALA A 325 25.79 3.95 8.23
CA ALA A 325 26.59 4.59 7.19
C ALA A 325 26.69 3.72 5.91
N ALA A 326 26.82 2.40 6.04
CA ALA A 326 26.82 1.47 4.91
C ALA A 326 25.46 1.42 4.20
N ILE A 327 24.35 1.39 4.94
CA ILE A 327 22.99 1.43 4.40
C ILE A 327 22.73 2.75 3.67
N ARG A 328 23.17 3.87 4.24
CA ARG A 328 23.11 5.19 3.60
C ARG A 328 23.81 5.18 2.24
N ARG A 329 25.03 4.65 2.16
CA ARG A 329 25.79 4.53 0.91
C ARG A 329 25.11 3.61 -0.10
N ALA A 330 24.53 2.49 0.35
CA ALA A 330 23.82 1.55 -0.51
C ALA A 330 22.49 2.11 -1.06
N GLY A 331 21.80 2.96 -0.28
CA GLY A 331 20.56 3.63 -0.69
C GLY A 331 20.75 4.89 -1.57
N GLN A 332 21.96 5.44 -1.62
CA GLN A 332 22.30 6.70 -2.31
C GLN A 332 22.03 6.69 -3.82
N PRO A 333 22.37 5.63 -4.59
CA PRO A 333 22.13 5.59 -6.04
C PRO A 333 20.65 5.56 -6.43
N TYR A 334 19.75 5.24 -5.49
CA TYR A 334 18.30 5.30 -5.69
C TYR A 334 17.75 6.70 -5.38
N ALA A 335 18.21 7.31 -4.28
CA ALA A 335 17.83 8.67 -3.92
C ALA A 335 18.21 9.68 -5.01
N GLU A 336 19.39 9.54 -5.62
CA GLU A 336 19.86 10.43 -6.69
C GLU A 336 19.05 10.30 -7.99
N ARG A 337 18.55 9.11 -8.33
CA ARG A 337 17.70 8.90 -9.54
C ARG A 337 16.30 9.49 -9.41
N HIS A 338 15.82 9.67 -8.18
CA HIS A 338 14.45 10.13 -7.91
C HIS A 338 14.40 11.49 -7.20
N ALA A 339 15.55 12.08 -6.84
CA ALA A 339 15.66 13.49 -6.43
C ALA A 339 15.81 14.44 -7.62
N GLN A 340 15.99 13.91 -8.85
CA GLN A 340 16.12 14.69 -10.10
C GLN A 340 14.89 14.56 -11.02
N THR A 341 13.74 14.11 -10.50
CA THR A 341 12.46 13.98 -11.22
C THR A 341 11.30 14.33 -10.32
#